data_AF-A0A832K586-F1
#
_entry.id   AF-A0A832K586-F1
#
_cell.length_a   1.000
_cell.length_b   1.000
_cell.length_c   1.000
_cell.angle_alpha   90.00
_cell.angle_beta   90.00
_cell.angle_gamma   90.00
#
_symmetry.space_group_name_H-M   'P 1'
#
loop_
_entity.id
_entity.type
_entity.pdbx_description
1 polymer ?
#
loop_
_entity_poly.entity_id
_entity_poly.type
_entity_poly.pdbx_seq_one_letter_code
_entity_poly.pdbx_strand_id
1 'polypeptide(L)'
;MFRVIILAFFLAVGLLLQACSDSPRLDATNGQTLAESTEAVMAELDEATAERFYMALTQIHSYGAMQLLTGEKNPEQIQQEIYQQLHNKTAEEVIALAEAMQADFQ
;
A
#
# COMPACT_ATOMS: atom_id res chain seq x y z
N MET A 1 -14.49 48.26 18.78
CA MET A 1 -15.20 47.20 18.03
C MET A 1 -14.51 46.94 16.69
N PHE A 2 -13.25 46.48 16.71
CA PHE A 2 -12.44 46.25 15.50
C PHE A 2 -11.35 45.18 15.74
N ARG A 3 -11.65 44.16 16.55
CA ARG A 3 -10.67 43.14 16.97
C ARG A 3 -11.16 41.69 16.85
N VAL A 4 -12.34 41.46 16.26
CA VAL A 4 -13.02 40.15 16.31
C VAL A 4 -13.22 39.52 14.92
N ILE A 5 -12.79 40.15 13.82
CA ILE A 5 -13.20 39.75 12.45
C ILE A 5 -12.06 39.13 11.60
N ILE A 6 -10.86 38.89 12.16
CA ILE A 6 -9.74 38.27 11.39
C ILE A 6 -9.27 36.97 12.07
N LEU A 7 -10.20 36.21 12.67
CA LEU A 7 -9.89 34.93 13.30
C LEU A 7 -10.94 33.85 13.00
N ALA A 8 -11.61 33.97 11.85
CA ALA A 8 -12.65 33.05 11.42
C ALA A 8 -12.39 32.39 10.06
N PHE A 9 -11.23 32.62 9.43
CA PHE A 9 -10.94 32.07 8.09
C PHE A 9 -9.93 30.91 8.08
N PHE A 10 -9.23 30.66 9.19
CA PHE A 10 -8.29 29.53 9.29
C PHE A 10 -8.87 28.26 9.94
N LEU A 11 -10.16 28.25 10.27
CA LEU A 11 -10.82 27.12 10.94
C LEU A 11 -11.66 26.23 10.00
N ALA A 12 -11.66 26.50 8.69
CA ALA A 12 -12.50 25.79 7.72
C ALA A 12 -11.76 24.72 6.88
N VAL A 13 -10.42 24.63 6.97
CA VAL A 13 -9.64 23.63 6.19
C VAL A 13 -9.36 22.35 7.00
N GLY A 14 -9.50 22.39 8.34
CA GLY A 14 -9.25 21.23 9.20
C GLY A 14 -10.40 20.20 9.28
N LEU A 15 -11.57 20.50 8.72
CA LEU A 15 -12.77 19.66 8.82
C LEU A 15 -12.96 18.67 7.65
N LEU A 16 -12.02 18.60 6.70
CA LEU A 16 -11.97 17.52 5.70
C LEU A 16 -11.15 16.30 6.16
N LEU A 17 -10.58 16.33 7.38
CA LEU A 17 -9.78 15.26 7.98
C LEU A 17 -10.62 14.19 8.73
N GLN A 18 -11.92 14.08 8.45
CA GLN A 18 -12.80 13.07 9.05
C GLN A 18 -13.43 12.12 8.03
N ALA A 19 -12.70 11.76 6.97
CA ALA A 19 -12.81 10.40 6.49
C ALA A 19 -11.99 9.51 7.43
N CYS A 20 -12.56 9.18 8.60
CA CYS A 20 -12.16 8.01 9.39
C CYS A 20 -12.61 6.73 8.66
N SER A 21 -12.33 6.62 7.37
CA SER A 21 -12.30 5.33 6.70
C SER A 21 -10.86 4.87 6.82
N ASP A 22 -10.62 3.82 7.62
CA ASP A 22 -9.40 3.03 7.44
C ASP A 22 -9.27 2.78 5.93
N SER A 23 -8.23 3.33 5.29
CA SER A 23 -7.95 3.04 3.89
C SER A 23 -7.96 1.53 3.70
N PRO A 24 -8.55 1.00 2.62
CA PRO A 24 -8.63 -0.44 2.43
C PRO A 24 -7.24 -1.06 2.53
N ARG A 25 -7.13 -2.16 3.28
CA ARG A 25 -5.88 -2.85 3.56
C ARG A 25 -5.91 -4.24 2.94
N LEU A 26 -4.75 -4.71 2.50
CA LEU A 26 -4.58 -6.05 2.00
C LEU A 26 -4.76 -7.08 3.13
N ASP A 27 -5.57 -8.09 2.88
CA ASP A 27 -5.66 -9.31 3.69
C ASP A 27 -4.82 -10.42 3.05
N ALA A 28 -3.52 -10.42 3.35
CA ALA A 28 -2.63 -11.47 2.91
C ALA A 28 -2.58 -12.70 3.85
N THR A 29 -3.65 -13.03 4.59
CA THR A 29 -3.66 -14.27 5.41
C THR A 29 -3.56 -15.53 4.56
N ASN A 30 -4.07 -15.49 3.33
CA ASN A 30 -3.88 -16.52 2.31
C ASN A 30 -4.04 -15.93 0.89
N GLY A 31 -3.87 -16.78 -0.13
CA GLY A 31 -3.94 -16.31 -1.53
C GLY A 31 -5.34 -15.86 -1.98
N GLN A 32 -6.41 -16.46 -1.44
CA GLN A 32 -7.77 -16.07 -1.78
C GLN A 32 -8.09 -14.69 -1.18
N THR A 33 -7.84 -14.51 0.11
CA THR A 33 -8.08 -13.22 0.79
C THR A 33 -7.22 -12.12 0.21
N LEU A 34 -5.99 -12.44 -0.23
CA LEU A 34 -5.11 -11.47 -0.89
C LEU A 34 -5.72 -10.99 -2.20
N ALA A 35 -6.22 -11.91 -3.03
CA ALA A 35 -6.86 -11.55 -4.31
C ALA A 35 -8.10 -10.69 -4.09
N GLU A 36 -9.00 -11.13 -3.20
CA GLU A 36 -10.25 -10.42 -2.88
C GLU A 36 -9.97 -9.02 -2.30
N SER A 37 -9.03 -8.90 -1.37
CA SER A 37 -8.65 -7.60 -0.81
C SER A 37 -7.88 -6.71 -1.78
N THR A 38 -7.12 -7.28 -2.72
CA THR A 38 -6.46 -6.51 -3.79
C THR A 38 -7.49 -5.87 -4.71
N GLU A 39 -8.51 -6.64 -5.14
CA GLU A 39 -9.62 -6.12 -5.94
C GLU A 39 -10.38 -5.01 -5.19
N ALA A 40 -10.67 -5.22 -3.90
CA ALA A 40 -11.34 -4.24 -3.07
C ALA A 40 -10.52 -2.95 -2.91
N VAL A 41 -9.19 -3.07 -2.69
CA VAL A 41 -8.29 -1.91 -2.63
C VAL A 41 -8.31 -1.17 -3.97
N MET A 42 -8.13 -1.87 -5.10
CA MET A 42 -8.08 -1.24 -6.43
C MET A 42 -9.37 -0.50 -6.80
N ALA A 43 -10.53 -0.99 -6.36
CA ALA A 43 -11.83 -0.35 -6.64
C ALA A 43 -11.99 1.03 -5.99
N GLU A 44 -11.24 1.31 -4.92
CA GLU A 44 -11.29 2.57 -4.15
C GLU A 44 -10.21 3.57 -4.58
N LEU A 45 -9.29 3.17 -5.47
CA LEU A 45 -8.21 4.02 -5.96
C LEU A 45 -8.59 4.76 -7.24
N ASP A 46 -8.00 5.93 -7.44
CA ASP A 46 -7.97 6.54 -8.77
C ASP A 46 -7.10 5.72 -9.75
N GLU A 47 -7.30 5.92 -11.05
CA GLU A 47 -6.63 5.13 -12.10
C GLU A 47 -5.10 5.16 -11.99
N ALA A 48 -4.52 6.32 -11.71
CA ALA A 48 -3.07 6.48 -11.61
C ALA A 48 -2.50 5.75 -10.37
N THR A 49 -3.20 5.82 -9.25
CA THR A 49 -2.80 5.15 -8.00
C THR A 49 -3.01 3.65 -8.10
N ALA A 50 -4.10 3.19 -8.72
CA ALA A 50 -4.35 1.78 -9.00
C ALA A 50 -3.26 1.16 -9.89
N GLU A 51 -2.83 1.88 -10.94
CA GLU A 51 -1.74 1.43 -11.81
C GLU A 51 -0.42 1.30 -11.03
N ARG A 52 -0.06 2.32 -10.23
CA ARG A 52 1.15 2.27 -9.38
C ARG A 52 1.10 1.14 -8.37
N PHE A 53 -0.04 0.93 -7.73
CA PHE A 53 -0.25 -0.16 -6.78
C PHE A 53 -0.09 -1.53 -7.45
N TYR A 54 -0.67 -1.72 -8.64
CA TYR A 54 -0.52 -2.95 -9.42
C TYR A 54 0.94 -3.22 -9.83
N MET A 55 1.65 -2.18 -10.29
CA MET A 55 3.07 -2.29 -10.61
C MET A 55 3.90 -2.65 -9.36
N ALA A 56 3.61 -2.04 -8.21
CA ALA A 56 4.29 -2.33 -6.95
C ALA A 56 4.09 -3.79 -6.51
N LEU A 57 2.87 -4.31 -6.58
CA LEU A 57 2.60 -5.73 -6.31
C LEU A 57 3.40 -6.65 -7.25
N THR A 58 3.44 -6.34 -8.55
CA THR A 58 4.21 -7.09 -9.54
C THR A 58 5.71 -7.07 -9.24
N GLN A 59 6.23 -5.92 -8.83
CA GLN A 59 7.63 -5.74 -8.46
C GLN A 59 8.00 -6.56 -7.23
N ILE A 60 7.16 -6.56 -6.19
CA ILE A 60 7.36 -7.36 -4.97
C ILE A 60 7.39 -8.87 -5.30
N HIS A 61 6.49 -9.35 -6.14
CA HIS A 61 6.50 -10.76 -6.58
C HIS A 61 7.75 -11.08 -7.43
N SER A 62 8.15 -10.16 -8.29
CA SER A 62 9.38 -10.32 -9.10
C SER A 62 10.63 -10.34 -8.23
N TYR A 63 10.68 -9.52 -7.19
CA TYR A 63 11.73 -9.56 -6.16
C TYR A 63 11.78 -10.92 -5.47
N GLY A 64 10.64 -11.46 -5.06
CA GLY A 64 10.56 -12.83 -4.53
C GLY A 64 11.08 -13.87 -5.52
N ALA A 65 10.71 -13.77 -6.79
CA ALA A 65 11.21 -14.68 -7.82
C ALA A 65 12.74 -14.58 -8.00
N MET A 66 13.33 -13.38 -7.87
CA MET A 66 14.79 -13.22 -7.87
C MET A 66 15.46 -13.87 -6.66
N GLN A 67 14.83 -13.83 -5.48
CA GLN A 67 15.37 -14.51 -4.30
C GLN A 67 15.49 -16.03 -4.50
N LEU A 68 14.63 -16.65 -5.33
CA LEU A 68 14.78 -18.08 -5.68
C LEU A 68 16.11 -18.39 -6.37
N LEU A 69 16.67 -17.44 -7.11
CA LEU A 69 17.94 -17.63 -7.82
C LEU A 69 19.14 -17.70 -6.87
N THR A 70 19.01 -17.18 -5.64
CA THR A 70 20.06 -17.26 -4.61
C THR A 70 20.18 -18.66 -4.01
N GLY A 71 19.11 -19.46 -4.07
CA GLY A 71 19.04 -20.77 -3.44
C GLY A 71 18.92 -20.73 -1.90
N GLU A 72 18.86 -19.55 -1.28
CA GLU A 72 18.78 -19.41 0.19
C GLU A 72 17.39 -19.76 0.75
N LYS A 73 16.34 -19.53 -0.03
CA LYS A 73 14.95 -19.76 0.35
C LYS A 73 14.21 -20.56 -0.71
N ASN A 74 13.26 -21.37 -0.26
CA ASN A 74 12.35 -22.09 -1.15
C ASN A 74 11.13 -21.21 -1.53
N PRO A 75 10.32 -21.61 -2.53
CA PRO A 75 9.15 -20.85 -2.96
C PRO A 75 8.13 -20.56 -1.86
N GLU A 76 7.89 -21.50 -0.95
CA GLU A 76 6.91 -21.37 0.12
C GLU A 76 7.35 -20.34 1.16
N GLN A 77 8.64 -20.33 1.52
CA GLN A 77 9.23 -19.34 2.41
C GLN A 77 9.13 -17.93 1.83
N ILE A 78 9.45 -17.77 0.54
CA ILE A 78 9.35 -16.47 -0.15
C ILE A 78 7.89 -16.01 -0.21
N GLN A 79 6.95 -16.91 -0.52
CA GLN A 79 5.54 -16.57 -0.55
C GLN A 79 5.03 -16.14 0.84
N GLN A 80 5.43 -16.85 1.90
CA GLN A 80 5.08 -16.47 3.27
C GLN A 80 5.65 -15.10 3.66
N GLU A 81 6.89 -14.80 3.28
CA GLU A 81 7.48 -13.48 3.51
C GLU A 81 6.73 -12.38 2.75
N ILE A 82 6.37 -12.61 1.49
CA ILE A 82 5.54 -11.66 0.72
C ILE A 82 4.21 -11.42 1.45
N TYR A 83 3.54 -12.48 1.89
CA TYR A 83 2.27 -12.34 2.63
C TYR A 83 2.44 -11.57 3.93
N GLN A 84 3.47 -11.86 4.72
CA GLN A 84 3.78 -11.12 5.93
C GLN A 84 4.07 -9.64 5.66
N GLN A 85 4.77 -9.35 4.57
CA GLN A 85 5.08 -7.99 4.18
C GLN A 85 3.85 -7.25 3.65
N LEU A 86 2.91 -7.91 2.98
CA LEU A 86 1.73 -7.27 2.41
C LEU A 86 0.55 -7.18 3.38
N HIS A 87 0.45 -8.08 4.35
CA HIS A 87 -0.70 -8.15 5.25
C HIS A 87 -0.90 -6.83 6.00
N ASN A 88 -2.15 -6.38 6.03
CA ASN A 88 -2.58 -5.14 6.65
C ASN A 88 -1.93 -3.87 6.06
N LYS A 89 -1.34 -3.91 4.86
CA LYS A 89 -0.83 -2.71 4.18
C LYS A 89 -1.89 -2.03 3.33
N THR A 90 -1.86 -0.69 3.31
CA THR A 90 -2.60 0.11 2.31
C THR A 90 -1.88 0.12 0.97
N ALA A 91 -2.53 0.65 -0.07
CA ALA A 91 -1.92 0.80 -1.39
C ALA A 91 -0.62 1.62 -1.37
N GLU A 92 -0.61 2.74 -0.65
CA GLU A 92 0.55 3.63 -0.52
C GLU A 92 1.71 2.93 0.21
N GLU A 93 1.41 2.14 1.23
CA GLU A 93 2.42 1.37 1.98
C GLU A 93 3.04 0.26 1.13
N VAL A 94 2.27 -0.32 0.19
CA VAL A 94 2.79 -1.31 -0.78
C VAL A 94 3.65 -0.63 -1.85
N ILE A 95 3.23 0.52 -2.36
CA ILE A 95 4.02 1.31 -3.30
C ILE A 95 5.37 1.71 -2.67
N ALA A 96 5.35 2.25 -1.45
CA ALA A 96 6.57 2.62 -0.72
C ALA A 96 7.47 1.41 -0.44
N LEU A 97 6.90 0.23 -0.17
CA LEU A 97 7.66 -1.01 0.01
C LEU A 97 8.40 -1.40 -1.28
N ALA A 98 7.71 -1.36 -2.43
CA ALA A 98 8.33 -1.69 -3.72
C ALA A 98 9.43 -0.69 -4.11
N GLU A 99 9.22 0.60 -3.86
CA GLU A 99 10.23 1.65 -4.07
C GLU A 99 11.49 1.42 -3.20
N ALA A 100 11.29 1.03 -1.93
CA ALA A 100 12.41 0.70 -1.03
C ALA A 100 13.20 -0.52 -1.51
N MET A 101 12.51 -1.58 -1.97
CA MET A 101 13.18 -2.76 -2.54
C MET A 101 13.99 -2.42 -3.79
N GLN A 102 13.51 -1.51 -4.64
CA GLN A 102 14.23 -1.10 -5.84
C GLN A 102 15.55 -0.41 -5.52
N ALA A 103 15.56 0.42 -4.47
CA ALA A 103 16.74 1.15 -4.04
C ALA A 103 17.86 0.19 -3.58
N ASP A 104 17.53 -0.98 -3.04
CA ASP A 104 18.51 -1.98 -2.61
C ASP A 104 19.25 -2.68 -3.79
N PHE A 105 18.76 -2.53 -5.03
CA PHE A 105 19.40 -3.10 -6.24
C PHE A 105 20.19 -2.10 -7.09
N GLN A 106 20.19 -0.83 -6.73
CA GLN A 106 20.95 0.22 -7.42
C GLN A 106 22.29 0.48 -6.75
#